data_AF-A0A8T3DME1-F1
#
_entry.id   AF-A0A8T3DME1-F1
#
_cell.length_a   1.000
_cell.length_b   1.000
_cell.length_c   1.000
_cell.angle_alpha   90.00
_cell.angle_beta   90.00
_cell.angle_gamma   90.00
#
_symmetry.space_group_name_H-M   'P 1'
#
loop_
_entity.id
_entity.type
_entity.pdbx_description
1 polymer ?
#
loop_
_entity_poly.entity_id
_entity_poly.type
_entity_poly.pdbx_seq_one_letter_code
_entity_poly.pdbx_strand_id
1 'polypeptide(L)'
;MQMKKDVRDSTYTFASRPRPLQNRSKYREPTVEPNDGIGNYANIMYDRRVVRGNTYAQNILPATAQKDPIEIQRQQEARRRAVAHKRAKAHFRIRTPEAVEGRQHIDVQTELYLEELSDRVEESSVECQTDAFLDKPPSPFFIPAKTGRDVATQIEEGELFDFDLEVRPLLETLVGKTVEQSLQEVMEEEELASLRAQQRAYEELHNLELVQVQRLEERERRHREEKERRLRQQREVLRREKETAEKMAARAFARQYLVDLLPSVYTTLQDQGYFFDPVERDVETTFLPWLMTQVNSTLEKHYVARAVLDMIIRDVTQRKSHLYQQMEQKSTELNCTD
;
A
#
# COMPACT_ATOMS: atom_id res chain seq x y z
N MET A 1 1.89 -30.13 -2.39
CA MET A 1 1.99 -30.86 -1.10
C MET A 1 1.97 -29.83 0.01
N GLN A 2 0.82 -29.66 0.67
CA GLN A 2 0.65 -28.77 1.82
C GLN A 2 0.93 -29.58 3.09
N MET A 3 1.94 -29.15 3.87
CA MET A 3 2.20 -29.69 5.20
C MET A 3 1.41 -28.88 6.23
N LYS A 4 0.40 -29.52 6.83
CA LYS A 4 -0.37 -29.03 7.97
C LYS A 4 0.53 -28.94 9.20
N LYS A 5 0.46 -27.82 9.93
CA LYS A 5 1.09 -27.64 11.24
C LYS A 5 0.07 -28.04 12.32
N ASP A 6 0.39 -29.07 13.08
CA ASP A 6 -0.39 -29.48 14.26
C ASP A 6 -0.21 -28.47 15.39
N VAL A 7 -1.33 -27.98 15.93
CA VAL A 7 -1.40 -27.18 17.15
C VAL A 7 -1.50 -28.14 18.34
N ARG A 8 -0.47 -28.16 19.20
CA ARG A 8 -0.52 -28.87 20.47
C ARG A 8 -1.03 -27.94 21.57
N ASP A 9 -2.30 -28.06 21.93
CA ASP A 9 -2.81 -27.47 23.17
C ASP A 9 -2.20 -28.20 24.37
N SER A 10 -1.40 -27.47 25.15
CA SER A 10 -0.74 -28.00 26.35
C SER A 10 -1.60 -27.67 27.57
N THR A 11 -2.46 -28.60 27.98
CA THR A 11 -3.28 -28.45 29.19
C THR A 11 -2.41 -28.61 30.44
N TYR A 12 -2.23 -27.52 31.20
CA TYR A 12 -1.44 -27.52 32.45
C TYR A 12 -2.10 -28.39 33.52
N THR A 13 -1.41 -29.45 33.97
CA THR A 13 -1.86 -30.35 35.04
C THR A 13 -0.95 -30.21 36.25
N PHE A 14 -1.51 -29.78 37.39
CA PHE A 14 -0.78 -29.63 38.67
C PHE A 14 -1.09 -30.82 39.59
N ALA A 15 -0.04 -31.53 40.03
CA ALA A 15 -0.15 -32.59 41.03
C ALA A 15 0.94 -32.41 42.09
N SER A 16 0.54 -32.29 43.36
CA SER A 16 1.44 -32.31 44.51
C SER A 16 1.26 -33.61 45.30
N ARG A 17 2.36 -34.25 45.69
CA ARG A 17 2.31 -35.45 46.54
C ARG A 17 2.11 -35.05 48.01
N PRO A 18 1.27 -35.75 48.79
CA PRO A 18 1.08 -35.44 50.20
C PRO A 18 2.35 -35.73 50.98
N ARG A 19 2.80 -34.77 51.79
CA ARG A 19 3.94 -34.92 52.72
C ARG A 19 3.43 -34.95 54.17
N PRO A 20 3.87 -35.91 55.00
CA PRO A 20 3.49 -35.94 56.40
C PRO A 20 4.19 -34.83 57.20
N LEU A 21 3.47 -34.28 58.19
CA LEU A 21 3.95 -33.24 59.10
C LEU A 21 5.00 -33.81 60.07
N GLN A 22 6.21 -33.26 60.06
CA GLN A 22 7.21 -33.56 61.09
C GLN A 22 7.09 -32.58 62.27
N ASN A 23 7.19 -33.13 63.49
CA ASN A 23 7.11 -32.39 64.74
C ASN A 23 8.29 -31.42 64.88
N ARG A 24 7.98 -30.12 65.06
CA ARG A 24 8.98 -29.09 65.40
C ARG A 24 9.33 -29.15 66.88
N SER A 25 10.63 -29.11 67.18
CA SER A 25 11.14 -28.86 68.52
C SER A 25 10.83 -27.40 68.95
N LYS A 26 10.49 -27.24 70.24
CA LYS A 26 10.38 -25.93 70.88
C LYS A 26 11.75 -25.59 71.48
N TYR A 27 12.19 -24.35 71.28
CA TYR A 27 13.37 -23.67 71.83
C TYR A 27 14.69 -23.67 71.04
N ARG A 28 15.46 -22.61 71.29
CA ARG A 28 16.36 -21.84 70.41
C ARG A 28 17.84 -22.15 70.67
N GLU A 29 18.57 -22.63 69.65
CA GLU A 29 20.01 -22.41 69.45
C GLU A 29 20.36 -22.45 67.94
N PRO A 30 21.31 -21.63 67.43
CA PRO A 30 21.70 -21.64 66.02
C PRO A 30 23.04 -22.35 65.81
N THR A 31 23.04 -23.48 65.10
CA THR A 31 24.22 -24.03 64.42
C THR A 31 24.02 -23.96 62.92
N VAL A 32 25.04 -23.44 62.23
CA VAL A 32 25.09 -23.22 60.80
C VAL A 32 25.55 -24.51 60.12
N GLU A 33 24.65 -25.20 59.43
CA GLU A 33 24.95 -26.30 58.51
C GLU A 33 24.14 -26.09 57.21
N PRO A 34 24.66 -26.57 56.07
CA PRO A 34 24.21 -26.17 54.76
C PRO A 34 22.87 -26.81 54.39
N ASN A 35 22.01 -25.94 53.88
CA ASN A 35 20.74 -26.15 53.23
C ASN A 35 20.58 -27.48 52.46
N ASP A 36 19.91 -28.46 53.07
CA ASP A 36 19.15 -29.48 52.35
C ASP A 36 17.76 -29.66 52.99
N GLY A 37 16.72 -29.29 52.23
CA GLY A 37 15.38 -29.87 52.37
C GLY A 37 14.41 -29.26 53.39
N ILE A 38 14.76 -28.17 54.11
CA ILE A 38 13.77 -27.45 54.92
C ILE A 38 12.98 -26.51 54.01
N GLY A 39 11.72 -26.84 53.78
CA GLY A 39 10.79 -25.98 53.06
C GLY A 39 10.69 -24.63 53.73
N ASN A 40 11.47 -23.66 53.25
CA ASN A 40 11.25 -22.26 53.53
C ASN A 40 9.80 -21.97 53.16
N TYR A 41 8.95 -21.73 54.16
CA TYR A 41 7.66 -21.11 53.92
C TYR A 41 7.98 -19.83 53.17
N ALA A 42 7.73 -19.84 51.85
CA ALA A 42 8.03 -18.72 51.00
C ALA A 42 7.20 -17.57 51.53
N ASN A 43 7.86 -16.60 52.16
CA ASN A 43 7.19 -15.40 52.59
C ASN A 43 6.50 -14.84 51.34
N ILE A 44 5.17 -14.75 51.38
CA ILE A 44 4.34 -14.19 50.28
C ILE A 44 4.82 -12.76 49.95
N MET A 45 5.51 -12.13 50.92
CA MET A 45 6.24 -10.88 50.83
C MET A 45 7.53 -10.90 49.98
N TYR A 46 7.94 -12.04 49.41
CA TYR A 46 9.04 -12.13 48.43
C TYR A 46 8.70 -13.01 47.22
N ASP A 47 7.48 -13.55 47.16
CA ASP A 47 7.03 -14.32 46.00
C ASP A 47 6.81 -13.41 44.79
N ARG A 48 7.56 -13.64 43.73
CA ARG A 48 7.51 -12.89 42.47
C ARG A 48 6.18 -13.06 41.73
N ARG A 49 5.40 -14.11 42.06
CA ARG A 49 4.05 -14.33 41.52
C ARG A 49 3.00 -13.44 42.17
N VAL A 50 3.29 -12.93 43.36
CA VAL A 50 2.36 -12.12 44.16
C VAL A 50 2.62 -10.65 43.83
N VAL A 51 1.80 -10.11 42.93
CA VAL A 51 1.83 -8.70 42.54
C VAL A 51 1.31 -7.87 43.72
N ARG A 52 2.12 -6.93 44.20
CA ARG A 52 1.74 -5.99 45.27
C ARG A 52 1.64 -4.59 44.68
N GLY A 53 0.48 -3.99 44.80
CA GLY A 53 0.18 -2.67 44.26
C GLY A 53 -1.22 -2.60 43.64
N ASN A 54 -1.60 -1.41 43.21
CA ASN A 54 -2.89 -1.16 42.58
C ASN A 54 -2.94 -1.80 41.16
N THR A 55 -3.96 -2.60 40.88
CA THR A 55 -4.11 -3.38 39.63
C THR A 55 -4.38 -2.52 38.39
N TYR A 56 -4.73 -1.23 38.56
CA TYR A 56 -4.99 -0.30 37.46
C TYR A 56 -3.76 0.17 36.69
N ALA A 57 -2.54 0.01 37.23
CA ALA A 57 -1.30 0.41 36.56
C ALA A 57 -0.58 -0.76 35.84
N GLN A 58 -1.15 -1.96 35.84
CA GLN A 58 -0.58 -3.07 35.07
C GLN A 58 -0.99 -2.96 33.61
N ASN A 59 0.00 -2.68 32.75
CA ASN A 59 -0.10 -2.94 31.31
C ASN A 59 -0.15 -4.47 31.10
N ILE A 60 -1.33 -5.06 31.24
CA ILE A 60 -1.61 -6.44 30.82
C ILE A 60 -1.73 -6.40 29.30
N LEU A 61 -0.59 -6.48 28.62
CA LEU A 61 -0.59 -6.73 27.19
C LEU A 61 -1.18 -8.13 26.96
N PRO A 62 -2.13 -8.31 26.02
CA PRO A 62 -2.68 -9.63 25.71
C PRO A 62 -1.55 -10.58 25.30
N ALA A 63 -1.70 -11.88 25.60
CA ALA A 63 -0.69 -12.92 25.33
C ALA A 63 -0.29 -13.05 23.84
N THR A 64 -0.98 -12.35 22.94
CA THR A 64 -0.71 -12.27 21.50
C THR A 64 0.10 -11.04 21.08
N ALA A 65 0.34 -10.07 21.97
CA ALA A 65 1.15 -8.89 21.69
C ALA A 65 2.64 -9.26 21.77
N GLN A 66 3.22 -9.68 20.64
CA GLN A 66 4.67 -9.75 20.51
C GLN A 66 5.21 -8.32 20.68
N LYS A 67 5.97 -8.08 21.75
CA LYS A 67 6.66 -6.80 21.93
C LYS A 67 7.66 -6.64 20.79
N ASP A 68 7.67 -5.48 20.16
CA ASP A 68 8.55 -5.20 19.04
C ASP A 68 10.01 -5.56 19.40
N PRO A 69 10.74 -6.24 18.50
CA PRO A 69 12.10 -6.73 18.78
C PRO A 69 13.06 -5.60 19.20
N ILE A 70 12.78 -4.37 18.75
CA ILE A 70 13.52 -3.16 19.09
C ILE A 70 13.37 -2.79 20.58
N GLU A 71 12.17 -2.96 21.15
CA GLU A 71 11.91 -2.62 22.54
C GLU A 71 12.53 -3.63 23.51
N ILE A 72 12.58 -4.91 23.11
CA ILE A 72 13.29 -5.97 23.83
C ILE A 72 14.80 -5.71 23.83
N GLN A 73 15.37 -5.30 22.70
CA GLN A 73 16.79 -4.96 22.58
C GLN A 73 17.15 -3.75 23.46
N ARG A 74 16.32 -2.69 23.44
CA ARG A 74 16.48 -1.50 24.28
C ARG A 74 16.44 -1.83 25.78
N GLN A 75 15.56 -2.75 26.18
CA GLN A 75 15.46 -3.16 27.59
C GLN A 75 16.64 -4.02 28.04
N GLN A 76 17.18 -4.87 27.16
CA GLN A 76 18.41 -5.64 27.43
C GLN A 76 19.64 -4.74 27.51
N GLU A 77 19.73 -3.73 26.64
CA GLU A 77 20.82 -2.74 26.64
C GLU A 77 20.80 -1.88 27.91
N ALA A 78 19.62 -1.37 28.31
CA ALA A 78 19.45 -0.62 29.55
C ALA A 78 19.87 -1.47 30.78
N ARG A 79 19.54 -2.76 30.78
CA ARG A 79 19.95 -3.69 31.84
C ARG A 79 21.47 -3.92 31.84
N ARG A 80 22.11 -4.06 30.67
CA ARG A 80 23.57 -4.15 30.56
C ARG A 80 24.25 -2.87 31.06
N ARG A 81 23.75 -1.69 30.68
CA ARG A 81 24.26 -0.39 31.12
C ARG A 81 24.14 -0.21 32.63
N ALA A 82 23.02 -0.60 33.23
CA ALA A 82 22.85 -0.54 34.68
C ALA A 82 23.82 -1.47 35.44
N VAL A 83 24.08 -2.67 34.92
CA VAL A 83 25.06 -3.61 35.50
C VAL A 83 26.49 -3.09 35.35
N ALA A 84 26.84 -2.54 34.18
CA ALA A 84 28.15 -1.93 33.94
C ALA A 84 28.39 -0.73 34.85
N HIS A 85 27.39 0.15 35.01
CA HIS A 85 27.45 1.29 35.93
C HIS A 85 27.61 0.84 37.39
N LYS A 86 26.94 -0.24 37.80
CA LYS A 86 27.08 -0.81 39.16
C LYS A 86 28.48 -1.41 39.39
N ARG A 87 29.08 -2.03 38.36
CA ARG A 87 30.48 -2.51 38.41
C ARG A 87 31.48 -1.36 38.46
N ALA A 88 31.33 -0.34 37.59
CA ALA A 88 32.18 0.85 37.62
C ALA A 88 32.13 1.55 38.98
N LYS A 89 30.93 1.75 39.54
CA LYS A 89 30.77 2.34 40.89
C LYS A 89 31.41 1.48 42.00
N ALA A 90 31.53 0.17 41.81
CA ALA A 90 32.25 -0.69 42.75
C ALA A 90 33.77 -0.56 42.63
N HIS A 91 34.30 -0.27 41.44
CA HIS A 91 35.73 -0.01 41.20
C HIS A 91 36.18 1.37 41.68
N PHE A 92 35.32 2.40 41.64
CA PHE A 92 35.64 3.76 42.12
C PHE A 92 35.45 3.98 43.62
N ARG A 93 35.05 2.95 44.39
CA ARG A 93 35.06 3.03 45.85
C ARG A 93 36.48 2.76 46.34
N ILE A 94 37.17 3.81 46.78
CA ILE A 94 38.40 3.67 47.58
C ILE A 94 38.03 2.82 48.80
N ARG A 95 38.49 1.57 48.82
CA ARG A 95 38.24 0.67 49.94
C ARG A 95 39.22 1.02 51.06
N THR A 96 38.73 1.14 52.29
CA THR A 96 39.58 0.99 53.47
C THR A 96 40.22 -0.41 53.43
N PRO A 97 41.51 -0.53 53.76
CA PRO A 97 42.19 -1.83 53.80
C PRO A 97 41.46 -2.81 54.72
N GLU A 98 41.53 -4.10 54.42
CA GLU A 98 40.89 -5.14 55.24
C GLU A 98 41.50 -5.20 56.64
N ALA A 99 40.66 -5.54 57.64
CA ALA A 99 41.10 -5.67 59.01
C ALA A 99 42.06 -6.85 59.16
N VAL A 100 43.15 -6.64 59.90
CA VAL A 100 44.14 -7.68 60.22
C VAL A 100 43.45 -8.84 60.95
N GLU A 101 43.78 -10.08 60.60
CA GLU A 101 43.16 -11.28 61.17
C GLU A 101 43.18 -11.26 62.70
N GLY A 102 42.00 -11.43 63.31
CA GLY A 102 41.79 -11.39 64.76
C GLY A 102 41.45 -10.03 65.36
N ARG A 103 41.33 -8.96 64.54
CA ARG A 103 40.87 -7.64 65.01
C ARG A 103 39.68 -7.14 64.18
N GLN A 104 38.74 -6.45 64.82
CA GLN A 104 37.62 -5.78 64.15
C GLN A 104 37.88 -4.28 64.12
N HIS A 105 37.62 -3.64 62.97
CA HIS A 105 37.65 -2.18 62.88
C HIS A 105 36.47 -1.58 63.65
N ILE A 106 36.75 -0.55 64.44
CA ILE A 106 35.76 0.26 65.17
C ILE A 106 35.84 1.66 64.59
N ASP A 107 34.68 2.26 64.29
CA ASP A 107 34.61 3.64 63.85
C ASP A 107 34.95 4.57 65.03
N VAL A 108 36.09 5.24 64.93
CA VAL A 108 36.52 6.24 65.91
C VAL A 108 36.06 7.61 65.43
N GLN A 109 35.51 8.41 66.34
CA GLN A 109 35.03 9.74 66.05
C GLN A 109 36.22 10.68 65.77
N THR A 110 36.60 10.82 64.50
CA THR A 110 37.70 11.69 64.03
C THR A 110 37.23 13.11 63.68
N GLU A 111 36.08 13.51 64.22
CA GLU A 111 35.57 14.86 64.09
C GLU A 111 36.41 15.79 64.99
N LEU A 112 36.74 16.99 64.51
CA LEU A 112 37.56 17.94 65.25
C LEU A 112 36.80 18.44 66.49
N TYR A 113 37.06 17.86 67.66
CA TYR A 113 36.55 18.34 68.95
C TYR A 113 37.67 19.12 69.65
N LEU A 114 37.57 20.45 69.65
CA LEU A 114 38.51 21.34 70.34
C LEU A 114 37.87 21.84 71.64
N GLU A 115 38.50 21.54 72.76
CA GLU A 115 38.18 22.11 74.08
C GLU A 115 39.22 23.19 74.38
N GLU A 116 38.82 24.46 74.44
CA GLU A 116 39.71 25.56 74.78
C GLU A 116 40.04 25.53 76.28
N LEU A 117 41.29 25.20 76.65
CA LEU A 117 41.79 25.40 78.01
C LEU A 117 42.03 26.90 78.24
N SER A 118 41.19 27.52 79.06
CA SER A 118 41.25 28.95 79.41
C SER A 118 42.03 29.22 80.70
N ASP A 119 43.21 28.63 80.88
CA ASP A 119 44.04 28.89 82.06
C ASP A 119 45.41 29.47 81.67
N ARG A 120 45.64 30.74 82.05
CA ARG A 120 46.90 31.45 81.83
C ARG A 120 47.83 31.14 83.01
N VAL A 121 49.00 30.58 82.73
CA VAL A 121 50.06 30.39 83.74
C VAL A 121 50.61 31.75 84.17
N GLU A 122 50.67 32.01 85.47
CA GLU A 122 51.27 33.23 86.03
C GLU A 122 52.79 33.23 85.82
N GLU A 123 53.31 34.24 85.12
CA GLU A 123 54.74 34.50 84.99
C GLU A 123 55.21 35.41 86.12
N SER A 124 56.09 34.91 87.00
CA SER A 124 56.73 35.72 88.03
C SER A 124 57.95 36.44 87.46
N SER A 125 57.93 37.77 87.43
CA SER A 125 59.11 38.58 87.10
C SER A 125 60.09 38.58 88.27
N VAL A 126 61.37 38.29 87.98
CA VAL A 126 62.47 38.46 88.94
C VAL A 126 63.34 39.59 88.43
N GLU A 127 63.29 40.73 89.13
CA GLU A 127 64.13 41.89 88.83
C GLU A 127 65.40 41.82 89.67
N CYS A 128 66.56 41.67 89.02
CA CYS A 128 67.86 41.83 89.65
C CYS A 128 68.50 43.13 89.16
N GLN A 129 68.85 43.99 90.12
CA GLN A 129 69.59 45.23 89.92
C GLN A 129 71.04 44.91 89.57
N THR A 130 71.47 45.23 88.34
CA THR A 130 72.88 45.24 87.96
C THR A 130 73.21 46.41 87.05
N ASP A 131 74.42 46.91 87.26
CA ASP A 131 75.02 48.19 86.89
C ASP A 131 74.93 48.60 85.40
N ALA A 132 75.07 49.89 85.12
CA ALA A 132 74.98 50.46 83.77
C ALA A 132 76.19 50.04 82.91
N PHE A 133 76.02 48.98 82.12
CA PHE A 133 77.01 48.52 81.14
C PHE A 133 77.17 49.55 80.00
N LEU A 134 78.35 50.15 79.90
CA LEU A 134 78.77 50.86 78.69
C LEU A 134 79.08 49.85 77.59
N ASP A 135 78.45 50.01 76.42
CA ASP A 135 78.61 49.10 75.29
C ASP A 135 80.08 49.03 74.84
N LYS A 136 80.65 47.84 74.97
CA LYS A 136 81.94 47.49 74.37
C LYS A 136 81.76 47.50 72.85
N PRO A 137 82.65 48.13 72.05
CA PRO A 137 82.57 48.03 70.60
C PRO A 137 82.59 46.55 70.19
N PRO A 138 81.78 46.14 69.18
CA PRO A 138 81.69 44.75 68.79
C PRO A 138 83.08 44.24 68.42
N SER A 139 83.54 43.20 69.12
CA SER A 139 84.80 42.55 68.81
C SER A 139 84.74 42.04 67.37
N PRO A 140 85.78 42.27 66.55
CA PRO A 140 85.78 41.82 65.17
C PRO A 140 85.56 40.30 65.12
N PHE A 141 84.66 39.85 64.23
CA PHE A 141 84.41 38.43 64.04
C PHE A 141 85.71 37.74 63.62
N PHE A 142 86.15 36.78 64.42
CA PHE A 142 87.25 35.90 64.03
C PHE A 142 86.74 34.95 62.94
N ILE A 143 87.20 35.17 61.71
CA ILE A 143 87.01 34.23 60.59
C ILE A 143 88.24 33.34 60.57
N PRO A 144 88.15 32.06 60.96
CA PRO A 144 89.27 31.13 60.85
C PRO A 144 89.72 31.03 59.39
N ALA A 145 91.02 30.99 59.13
CA ALA A 145 91.52 30.64 57.81
C ALA A 145 90.97 29.25 57.43
N LYS A 146 90.37 29.13 56.23
CA LYS A 146 89.89 27.84 55.71
C LYS A 146 91.04 26.83 55.76
N THR A 147 90.95 25.87 56.67
CA THR A 147 91.91 24.77 56.78
C THR A 147 91.23 23.50 56.28
N GLY A 148 91.36 23.26 54.98
CA GLY A 148 90.82 22.11 54.26
C GLY A 148 91.26 22.20 52.79
N ARG A 149 91.46 21.05 52.13
CA ARG A 149 91.70 21.02 50.69
C ARG A 149 90.34 21.08 49.99
N ASP A 150 90.07 22.16 49.28
CA ASP A 150 88.87 22.25 48.44
C ASP A 150 89.05 21.30 47.23
N VAL A 151 88.11 20.35 47.07
CA VAL A 151 88.04 19.42 45.93
C VAL A 151 86.70 19.63 45.26
N ALA A 152 86.71 19.97 43.96
CA ALA A 152 85.51 20.00 43.14
C ALA A 152 85.43 18.69 42.36
N THR A 153 84.28 18.02 42.44
CA THR A 153 83.93 16.88 41.59
C THR A 153 82.82 17.32 40.67
N GLN A 154 83.07 17.29 39.36
CA GLN A 154 82.10 17.58 38.31
C GLN A 154 81.89 16.30 37.52
N ILE A 155 80.63 15.99 37.17
CA ILE A 155 80.28 14.92 36.25
C ILE A 155 80.24 15.52 34.85
N GLU A 156 81.01 14.95 33.93
CA GLU A 156 81.08 15.42 32.54
C GLU A 156 79.95 14.83 31.69
N GLU A 157 79.65 15.48 30.56
CA GLU A 157 78.62 15.01 29.64
C GLU A 157 78.93 13.58 29.14
N GLY A 158 78.03 12.64 29.43
CA GLY A 158 78.15 11.24 29.03
C GLY A 158 78.73 10.28 30.08
N GLU A 159 79.21 10.77 31.23
CA GLU A 159 79.80 9.92 32.28
C GLU A 159 78.75 9.01 32.99
N LEU A 160 77.49 9.44 33.03
CA LEU A 160 76.36 8.70 33.62
C LEU A 160 75.46 8.01 32.57
N PHE A 161 75.82 8.04 31.29
CA PHE A 161 74.96 7.51 30.23
C PHE A 161 74.97 5.98 30.22
N ASP A 162 73.80 5.38 30.47
CA ASP A 162 73.55 3.95 30.29
C ASP A 162 72.72 3.73 29.02
N PHE A 163 73.35 3.20 27.99
CA PHE A 163 72.71 2.93 26.70
C PHE A 163 71.49 2.02 26.83
N ASP A 164 71.57 0.98 27.65
CA ASP A 164 70.50 -0.02 27.77
C ASP A 164 69.27 0.58 28.46
N LEU A 165 69.46 1.53 29.38
CA LEU A 165 68.37 2.29 30.00
C LEU A 165 67.73 3.26 29.01
N GLU A 166 68.54 4.05 28.31
CA GLU A 166 68.05 5.15 27.48
C GLU A 166 67.46 4.72 26.14
N VAL A 167 67.90 3.58 25.59
CA VAL A 167 67.36 3.06 24.32
C VAL A 167 66.00 2.36 24.49
N ARG A 168 65.64 1.95 25.71
CA ARG A 168 64.40 1.20 25.98
C ARG A 168 63.13 1.93 25.54
N PRO A 169 62.91 3.22 25.90
CA PRO A 169 61.72 3.96 25.45
C PRO A 169 61.68 4.16 23.93
N LEU A 170 62.84 4.33 23.30
CA LEU A 170 62.93 4.46 21.84
C LEU A 170 62.54 3.17 21.14
N LEU A 171 63.05 2.03 21.60
CA LEU A 171 62.70 0.72 21.04
C LEU A 171 61.24 0.37 21.29
N GLU A 172 60.72 0.64 22.49
CA GLU A 172 59.32 0.39 22.83
C GLU A 172 58.38 1.18 21.91
N THR A 173 58.67 2.46 21.69
CA THR A 173 57.86 3.29 20.79
C THR A 173 57.99 2.87 19.33
N LEU A 174 59.17 2.46 18.87
CA LEU A 174 59.38 2.02 17.49
C LEU A 174 58.69 0.67 17.22
N VAL A 175 58.87 -0.30 18.12
CA VAL A 175 58.20 -1.60 18.03
C VAL A 175 56.68 -1.44 18.18
N GLY A 176 56.22 -0.62 19.13
CA GLY A 176 54.80 -0.33 19.31
C GLY A 176 54.17 0.25 18.05
N LYS A 177 54.77 1.29 17.47
CA LYS A 177 54.25 1.92 16.25
C LYS A 177 54.28 1.00 15.04
N THR A 178 55.34 0.21 14.86
CA THR A 178 55.44 -0.72 13.72
C THR A 178 54.41 -1.84 13.81
N VAL A 179 54.18 -2.38 15.01
CA VAL A 179 53.14 -3.40 15.24
C VAL A 179 51.74 -2.81 15.08
N GLU A 180 51.49 -1.61 15.62
CA GLU A 180 50.19 -0.95 15.49
C GLU A 180 49.87 -0.61 14.03
N GLN A 181 50.82 -0.03 13.30
CA GLN A 181 50.67 0.29 11.89
C GLN A 181 50.42 -0.97 11.04
N SER A 182 51.24 -2.02 11.24
CA SER A 182 51.06 -3.26 10.48
C SER A 182 49.72 -3.94 10.78
N LEU A 183 49.24 -3.89 12.03
CA LEU A 183 47.92 -4.42 12.37
C LEU A 183 46.80 -3.63 11.68
N GLN A 184 46.88 -2.30 11.65
CA GLN A 184 45.92 -1.44 10.97
C GLN A 184 45.88 -1.73 9.46
N GLU A 185 47.05 -1.80 8.81
CA GLU A 185 47.16 -2.10 7.39
C GLU A 185 46.55 -3.46 7.03
N VAL A 186 46.85 -4.51 7.81
CA VAL A 186 46.28 -5.85 7.57
C VAL A 186 44.76 -5.85 7.76
N MET A 187 44.26 -5.18 8.80
CA MET A 187 42.80 -5.06 9.02
C MET A 187 42.12 -4.33 7.85
N GLU A 188 42.69 -3.23 7.37
CA GLU A 188 42.16 -2.49 6.23
C GLU A 188 42.17 -3.33 4.95
N GLU A 189 43.23 -4.10 4.71
CA GLU A 189 43.33 -5.00 3.55
C GLU A 189 42.24 -6.09 3.59
N GLU A 190 42.01 -6.71 4.75
CA GLU A 190 40.96 -7.72 4.92
C GLU A 190 39.56 -7.13 4.72
N GLU A 191 39.30 -5.94 5.26
CA GLU A 191 38.04 -5.23 5.07
C GLU A 191 37.80 -4.88 3.59
N LEU A 192 38.81 -4.34 2.92
CA LEU A 192 38.74 -4.03 1.48
C LEU A 192 38.53 -5.30 0.64
N ALA A 193 39.19 -6.41 0.99
CA ALA A 193 38.99 -7.68 0.31
C ALA A 193 37.56 -8.21 0.49
N SER A 194 37.02 -8.10 1.71
CA SER A 194 35.63 -8.48 2.01
C SER A 194 34.62 -7.64 1.24
N LEU A 195 34.78 -6.31 1.22
CA LEU A 195 33.92 -5.41 0.47
C LEU A 195 33.98 -5.68 -1.04
N ARG A 196 35.17 -5.88 -1.60
CA ARG A 196 35.34 -6.23 -3.02
C ARG A 196 34.72 -7.59 -3.36
N ALA A 197 34.77 -8.56 -2.46
CA ALA A 197 34.11 -9.85 -2.65
C ALA A 197 32.58 -9.70 -2.66
N GLN A 198 32.03 -8.92 -1.73
CA GLN A 198 30.60 -8.61 -1.68
C GLN A 198 30.13 -7.87 -2.92
N GLN A 199 30.88 -6.85 -3.36
CA GLN A 199 30.56 -6.08 -4.57
C GLN A 199 30.53 -6.98 -5.81
N ARG A 200 31.53 -7.85 -6.00
CA ARG A 200 31.55 -8.80 -7.13
C ARG A 200 30.35 -9.74 -7.10
N ALA A 201 30.03 -10.32 -5.94
CA ALA A 201 28.88 -11.20 -5.79
C ALA A 201 27.55 -10.48 -6.10
N TYR A 202 27.43 -9.20 -5.68
CA TYR A 202 26.27 -8.38 -6.00
C TYR A 202 26.18 -8.07 -7.50
N GLU A 203 27.29 -7.68 -8.13
CA GLU A 203 27.34 -7.41 -9.57
C GLU A 203 27.00 -8.65 -10.41
N GLU A 204 27.49 -9.83 -10.03
CA GLU A 204 27.13 -11.09 -10.65
C GLU A 204 25.62 -11.37 -10.56
N LEU A 205 25.04 -11.22 -9.37
CA LEU A 205 23.61 -11.40 -9.18
C LEU A 205 22.80 -10.38 -9.99
N HIS A 206 23.20 -9.11 -9.95
CA HIS A 206 22.54 -8.03 -10.67
C HIS A 206 22.57 -8.26 -12.19
N ASN A 207 23.71 -8.70 -12.73
CA ASN A 207 23.84 -9.02 -14.15
C ASN A 207 22.93 -10.20 -14.55
N LEU A 208 22.82 -11.22 -13.70
CA LEU A 208 21.90 -12.34 -13.93
C LEU A 208 20.43 -11.89 -13.91
N GLU A 209 20.05 -11.06 -12.94
CA GLU A 209 18.71 -10.49 -12.85
C GLU A 209 18.38 -9.64 -14.08
N LEU A 210 19.31 -8.78 -14.53
CA LEU A 210 19.12 -7.93 -15.70
C LEU A 210 18.86 -8.77 -16.96
N VAL A 211 19.65 -9.83 -17.18
CA VAL A 211 19.45 -10.73 -18.32
C VAL A 211 18.11 -11.46 -18.23
N GLN A 212 17.68 -11.86 -17.03
CA GLN A 212 16.37 -12.48 -16.83
C GLN A 212 15.23 -11.52 -17.13
N VAL A 213 15.30 -10.27 -16.66
CA VAL A 213 14.31 -9.22 -16.93
C VAL A 213 14.20 -8.98 -18.44
N GLN A 214 15.32 -8.77 -19.14
CA GLN A 214 15.31 -8.58 -20.59
C GLN A 214 14.67 -9.76 -21.34
N ARG A 215 14.95 -10.99 -20.90
CA ARG A 215 14.33 -12.19 -21.48
C ARG A 215 12.81 -12.22 -21.27
N LEU A 216 12.34 -11.82 -20.09
CA LEU A 216 10.91 -11.76 -19.75
C LEU A 216 10.21 -10.64 -20.53
N GLU A 217 10.82 -9.47 -20.63
CA GLU A 217 10.30 -8.33 -21.39
C GLU A 217 10.14 -8.67 -22.87
N GLU A 218 11.14 -9.29 -23.50
CA GLU A 218 11.04 -9.72 -24.90
C GLU A 218 9.97 -10.79 -25.12
N ARG A 219 9.79 -11.71 -24.15
CA ARG A 219 8.68 -12.66 -24.19
C ARG A 219 7.33 -11.97 -24.07
N GLU A 220 7.20 -11.02 -23.15
CA GLU A 220 5.96 -10.27 -22.95
C GLU A 220 5.62 -9.42 -24.18
N ARG A 221 6.62 -8.78 -24.78
CA ARG A 221 6.48 -8.02 -26.03
C ARG A 221 5.91 -8.89 -27.13
N ARG A 222 6.46 -10.09 -27.37
CA ARG A 222 5.92 -11.03 -28.38
C ARG A 222 4.46 -11.42 -28.09
N HIS A 223 4.15 -11.74 -26.84
CA HIS A 223 2.77 -12.07 -26.45
C HIS A 223 1.82 -10.89 -26.61
N ARG A 224 2.27 -9.67 -26.30
CA ARG A 224 1.49 -8.44 -26.46
C ARG A 224 1.20 -8.16 -27.93
N GLU A 225 2.20 -8.26 -28.78
CA GLU A 225 2.05 -8.11 -30.24
C GLU A 225 1.09 -9.17 -30.81
N GLU A 226 1.20 -10.44 -30.40
CA GLU A 226 0.27 -11.49 -30.84
C GLU A 226 -1.16 -11.22 -30.34
N LYS A 227 -1.34 -10.89 -29.06
CA LYS A 227 -2.65 -10.57 -28.47
C LYS A 227 -3.31 -9.41 -29.20
N GLU A 228 -2.54 -8.37 -29.53
CA GLU A 228 -3.06 -7.22 -30.27
C GLU A 228 -3.49 -7.61 -31.69
N ARG A 229 -2.69 -8.44 -32.39
CA ARG A 229 -3.07 -8.97 -33.71
C ARG A 229 -4.36 -9.78 -33.65
N ARG A 230 -4.51 -10.65 -32.65
CA ARG A 230 -5.73 -11.45 -32.43
C ARG A 230 -6.94 -10.56 -32.14
N LEU A 231 -6.77 -9.54 -31.30
CA LEU A 231 -7.83 -8.59 -30.99
C LEU A 231 -8.28 -7.81 -32.22
N ARG A 232 -7.33 -7.34 -33.06
CA ARG A 232 -7.65 -6.68 -34.33
C ARG A 232 -8.44 -7.60 -35.26
N GLN A 233 -8.01 -8.86 -35.42
CA GLN A 233 -8.74 -9.85 -36.22
C GLN A 233 -10.16 -10.09 -35.69
N GLN A 234 -10.31 -10.29 -34.38
CA GLN A 234 -11.62 -10.53 -33.77
C GLN A 234 -12.55 -9.32 -33.91
N ARG A 235 -12.02 -8.11 -33.77
CA ARG A 235 -12.78 -6.86 -33.96
C ARG A 235 -13.28 -6.72 -35.40
N GLU A 236 -12.46 -7.08 -36.38
CA GLU A 236 -12.85 -7.10 -37.80
C GLU A 236 -13.93 -8.14 -38.09
N VAL A 237 -13.83 -9.34 -37.51
CA VAL A 237 -14.86 -10.38 -37.63
C VAL A 237 -16.18 -9.89 -37.05
N LEU A 238 -16.17 -9.36 -35.82
CA LEU A 238 -17.37 -8.86 -35.16
C LEU A 238 -18.01 -7.69 -35.93
N ARG A 239 -17.19 -6.80 -36.51
CA ARG A 239 -17.68 -5.72 -37.38
C ARG A 239 -18.44 -6.29 -38.59
N ARG A 240 -17.85 -7.27 -39.28
CA ARG A 240 -18.48 -7.92 -40.44
C ARG A 240 -19.75 -8.67 -40.03
N GLU A 241 -19.74 -9.38 -38.91
CA GLU A 241 -20.93 -10.06 -38.38
C GLU A 241 -22.06 -9.06 -38.14
N LYS A 242 -21.77 -7.92 -37.49
CA LYS A 242 -22.75 -6.86 -37.27
C LYS A 242 -23.31 -6.31 -38.58
N GLU A 243 -22.45 -5.99 -39.55
CA GLU A 243 -22.90 -5.53 -40.88
C GLU A 243 -23.78 -6.57 -41.59
N THR A 244 -23.42 -7.86 -41.51
CA THR A 244 -24.22 -8.93 -42.11
C THR A 244 -25.55 -9.12 -41.40
N ALA A 245 -25.58 -9.04 -40.06
CA ALA A 245 -26.79 -9.14 -39.27
C ALA A 245 -27.75 -7.98 -39.58
N GLU A 246 -27.25 -6.76 -39.68
CA GLU A 246 -28.03 -5.58 -40.06
C GLU A 246 -28.61 -5.72 -41.48
N LYS A 247 -27.81 -6.17 -42.45
CA LYS A 247 -28.29 -6.44 -43.82
C LYS A 247 -29.37 -7.52 -43.86
N MET A 248 -29.19 -8.60 -43.09
CA MET A 248 -30.19 -9.66 -42.97
C MET A 248 -31.48 -9.17 -42.31
N ALA A 249 -31.37 -8.37 -41.24
CA ALA A 249 -32.50 -7.77 -40.57
C ALA A 249 -33.27 -6.81 -41.49
N ALA A 250 -32.57 -5.91 -42.19
CA ALA A 250 -33.17 -4.99 -43.15
C ALA A 250 -33.88 -5.74 -44.29
N ARG A 251 -33.27 -6.81 -44.82
CA ARG A 251 -33.90 -7.66 -45.85
C ARG A 251 -35.14 -8.37 -45.33
N ALA A 252 -35.10 -8.90 -44.10
CA ALA A 252 -36.24 -9.56 -43.48
C ALA A 252 -37.39 -8.57 -43.23
N PHE A 253 -37.07 -7.38 -42.72
CA PHE A 253 -38.01 -6.29 -42.51
C PHE A 253 -38.66 -5.84 -43.82
N ALA A 254 -37.86 -5.58 -44.87
CA ALA A 254 -38.37 -5.18 -46.17
C ALA A 254 -39.29 -6.25 -46.79
N ARG A 255 -38.96 -7.54 -46.63
CA ARG A 255 -39.83 -8.63 -47.08
C ARG A 255 -41.16 -8.65 -46.36
N GLN A 256 -41.15 -8.58 -45.03
CA GLN A 256 -42.38 -8.55 -44.23
C GLN A 256 -43.24 -7.34 -44.61
N TYR A 257 -42.63 -6.16 -44.71
CA TYR A 257 -43.33 -4.93 -45.11
C TYR A 257 -43.92 -5.02 -46.53
N LEU A 258 -43.17 -5.53 -47.51
CA LEU A 258 -43.65 -5.66 -48.89
C LEU A 258 -44.77 -6.70 -49.04
N VAL A 259 -44.75 -7.78 -48.25
CA VAL A 259 -45.79 -8.80 -48.26
C VAL A 259 -47.14 -8.21 -47.85
N ASP A 260 -47.17 -7.28 -46.90
CA ASP A 260 -48.42 -6.65 -46.44
C ASP A 260 -48.79 -5.42 -47.26
N LEU A 261 -47.80 -4.68 -47.76
CA LEU A 261 -48.03 -3.48 -48.58
C LEU A 261 -48.62 -3.83 -49.95
N LEU A 262 -48.12 -4.88 -50.62
CA LEU A 262 -48.55 -5.21 -51.97
C LEU A 262 -50.06 -5.51 -52.06
N PRO A 263 -50.65 -6.38 -51.21
CA PRO A 263 -52.09 -6.60 -51.20
C PRO A 263 -52.87 -5.33 -50.86
N SER A 264 -52.42 -4.56 -49.86
CA SER A 264 -53.09 -3.33 -49.44
C SER A 264 -53.15 -2.29 -50.57
N VAL A 265 -52.01 -2.03 -51.23
CA VAL A 265 -51.96 -1.11 -52.38
C VAL A 265 -52.81 -1.67 -53.53
N TYR A 266 -52.71 -2.96 -53.82
CA TYR A 266 -53.50 -3.58 -54.89
C TYR A 266 -55.01 -3.45 -54.63
N THR A 267 -55.47 -3.71 -53.40
CA THR A 267 -56.87 -3.51 -53.02
C THR A 267 -57.28 -2.05 -53.14
N THR A 268 -56.47 -1.10 -52.65
CA THR A 268 -56.83 0.32 -52.76
C THR A 268 -56.88 0.81 -54.21
N LEU A 269 -56.00 0.31 -55.08
CA LEU A 269 -55.98 0.68 -56.50
C LEU A 269 -57.14 0.02 -57.27
N GLN A 270 -57.53 -1.19 -56.87
CA GLN A 270 -58.71 -1.89 -57.38
C GLN A 270 -60.00 -1.18 -56.94
N ASP A 271 -60.10 -0.78 -55.67
CA ASP A 271 -61.23 -0.02 -55.12
C ASP A 271 -61.37 1.36 -55.77
N GLN A 272 -60.24 1.98 -56.13
CA GLN A 272 -60.21 3.24 -56.90
C GLN A 272 -60.51 3.06 -58.40
N GLY A 273 -60.74 1.82 -58.86
CA GLY A 273 -61.13 1.52 -60.24
C GLY A 273 -60.00 1.67 -61.26
N TYR A 274 -58.73 1.67 -60.83
CA TYR A 274 -57.59 1.78 -61.73
C TYR A 274 -57.32 0.48 -62.51
N PHE A 275 -57.68 -0.67 -61.91
CA PHE A 275 -57.72 -1.95 -62.59
C PHE A 275 -59.13 -2.16 -63.15
N PHE A 276 -59.27 -2.02 -64.46
CA PHE A 276 -60.51 -2.28 -65.20
C PHE A 276 -60.32 -3.48 -66.12
N ASP A 277 -61.40 -4.22 -66.37
CA ASP A 277 -61.39 -5.24 -67.42
C ASP A 277 -61.37 -4.51 -68.78
N PRO A 278 -60.34 -4.72 -69.63
CA PRO A 278 -60.27 -4.10 -70.95
C PRO A 278 -61.50 -4.42 -71.81
N VAL A 279 -62.15 -5.58 -71.60
CA VAL A 279 -63.38 -5.95 -72.31
C VAL A 279 -64.55 -5.10 -71.84
N GLU A 280 -64.72 -4.93 -70.52
CA GLU A 280 -65.79 -4.10 -69.96
C GLU A 280 -65.63 -2.64 -70.43
N ARG A 281 -64.40 -2.12 -70.42
CA ARG A 281 -64.12 -0.76 -70.87
C ARG A 281 -64.35 -0.57 -72.37
N ASP A 282 -63.97 -1.53 -73.20
CA ASP A 282 -64.22 -1.48 -74.64
C ASP A 282 -65.72 -1.60 -74.96
N VAL A 283 -66.46 -2.37 -74.17
CA VAL A 283 -67.92 -2.44 -74.28
C VAL A 283 -68.55 -1.08 -73.91
N GLU A 284 -68.13 -0.47 -72.80
CA GLU A 284 -68.63 0.84 -72.37
C GLU A 284 -68.29 1.97 -73.35
N THR A 285 -67.05 1.99 -73.85
CA THR A 285 -66.53 3.13 -74.62
C THR A 285 -66.72 3.00 -76.14
N THR A 286 -66.71 1.77 -76.67
CA THR A 286 -66.81 1.53 -78.12
C THR A 286 -68.17 0.95 -78.47
N PHE A 287 -68.59 -0.15 -77.82
CA PHE A 287 -69.78 -0.89 -78.22
C PHE A 287 -71.09 -0.17 -77.87
N LEU A 288 -71.25 0.32 -76.63
CA LEU A 288 -72.49 1.00 -76.22
C LEU A 288 -72.77 2.27 -77.05
N PRO A 289 -71.79 3.16 -77.32
CA PRO A 289 -72.02 4.31 -78.20
C PRO A 289 -72.33 3.91 -79.64
N TRP A 290 -71.65 2.89 -80.17
CA TRP A 290 -71.96 2.35 -81.49
C TRP A 290 -73.38 1.79 -81.56
N LEU A 291 -73.80 0.99 -80.56
CA LEU A 291 -75.14 0.41 -80.49
C LEU A 291 -76.20 1.51 -80.38
N MET A 292 -76.00 2.50 -79.50
CA MET A 292 -76.91 3.64 -79.38
C MET A 292 -77.02 4.42 -80.70
N THR A 293 -75.92 4.56 -81.45
CA THR A 293 -75.92 5.21 -82.76
C THR A 293 -76.71 4.39 -83.80
N GLN A 294 -76.54 3.07 -83.81
CA GLN A 294 -77.32 2.19 -84.69
C GLN A 294 -78.82 2.20 -84.35
N VAL A 295 -79.16 2.12 -83.06
CA VAL A 295 -80.55 2.23 -82.59
C VAL A 295 -81.15 3.56 -83.02
N ASN A 296 -80.45 4.68 -82.80
CA ASN A 296 -80.91 6.00 -83.27
C ASN A 296 -81.10 6.04 -84.79
N SER A 297 -80.19 5.48 -85.59
CA SER A 297 -80.35 5.43 -87.05
C SER A 297 -81.58 4.60 -87.47
N THR A 298 -81.87 3.49 -86.79
CA THR A 298 -83.09 2.72 -87.06
C THR A 298 -84.35 3.48 -86.67
N LEU A 299 -84.35 4.16 -85.53
CA LEU A 299 -85.46 5.01 -85.11
C LEU A 299 -85.67 6.16 -86.09
N GLU A 300 -84.61 6.83 -86.54
CA GLU A 300 -84.68 7.88 -87.56
C GLU A 300 -85.29 7.36 -88.86
N LYS A 301 -84.88 6.18 -89.34
CA LYS A 301 -85.50 5.54 -90.51
C LYS A 301 -86.99 5.27 -90.29
N HIS A 302 -87.38 4.80 -89.09
CA HIS A 302 -88.78 4.61 -88.73
C HIS A 302 -89.56 5.93 -88.65
N TYR A 303 -88.97 7.00 -88.11
CA TYR A 303 -89.57 8.33 -88.08
C TYR A 303 -89.78 8.88 -89.48
N VAL A 304 -88.77 8.77 -90.36
CA VAL A 304 -88.88 9.19 -91.77
C VAL A 304 -89.93 8.35 -92.51
N ALA A 305 -89.92 7.03 -92.35
CA ALA A 305 -90.92 6.16 -92.97
C ALA A 305 -92.35 6.50 -92.50
N ARG A 306 -92.53 6.79 -91.21
CA ARG A 306 -93.81 7.22 -90.66
C ARG A 306 -94.23 8.61 -91.18
N ALA A 307 -93.30 9.55 -91.28
CA ALA A 307 -93.57 10.88 -91.86
C ALA A 307 -93.95 10.79 -93.36
N VAL A 308 -93.29 9.93 -94.13
CA VAL A 308 -93.66 9.66 -95.54
C VAL A 308 -95.02 8.99 -95.63
N LEU A 309 -95.32 8.01 -94.77
CA LEU A 309 -96.64 7.37 -94.70
C LEU A 309 -97.73 8.41 -94.38
N ASP A 310 -97.51 9.26 -93.37
CA ASP A 310 -98.43 10.34 -93.00
C ASP A 310 -98.62 11.34 -94.16
N MET A 311 -97.56 11.64 -94.93
CA MET A 311 -97.65 12.47 -96.14
C MET A 311 -98.47 11.79 -97.24
N ILE A 312 -98.27 10.49 -97.49
CA ILE A 312 -99.06 9.73 -98.47
C ILE A 312 -100.53 9.68 -98.03
N ILE A 313 -100.81 9.42 -96.76
CA ILE A 313 -102.18 9.44 -96.21
C ILE A 313 -102.81 10.83 -96.40
N ARG A 314 -102.05 11.90 -96.16
CA ARG A 314 -102.50 13.27 -96.40
C ARG A 314 -102.79 13.55 -97.88
N ASP A 315 -101.93 13.09 -98.79
CA ASP A 315 -102.09 13.29 -100.24
C ASP A 315 -103.29 12.49 -100.80
N VAL A 316 -103.48 11.26 -100.33
CA VAL A 316 -104.65 10.43 -100.69
C VAL A 316 -105.95 11.03 -100.16
N THR A 317 -105.96 11.53 -98.91
CA THR A 317 -107.14 12.18 -98.34
C THR A 317 -107.46 13.50 -99.07
N GLN A 318 -106.46 14.29 -99.45
CA GLN A 318 -106.63 15.50 -100.29
C GLN A 318 -107.13 15.18 -101.71
N ARG A 319 -106.60 14.15 -102.37
CA ARG A 319 -107.12 13.70 -103.68
C ARG A 319 -108.56 13.22 -103.58
N LYS A 320 -108.90 12.46 -102.53
CA LYS A 320 -110.28 12.03 -102.25
C LYS A 320 -111.19 13.24 -102.00
N SER A 321 -110.77 14.23 -101.20
CA SER A 321 -111.58 15.44 -100.99
C SER A 321 -111.78 16.25 -102.27
N HIS A 322 -110.75 16.38 -103.12
CA HIS A 322 -110.86 17.00 -104.43
C HIS A 322 -111.80 16.22 -105.37
N LEU A 323 -111.73 14.90 -105.39
CA LEU A 323 -112.66 14.07 -106.17
C LEU A 323 -114.10 14.20 -105.67
N TYR A 324 -114.32 14.25 -104.36
CA TYR A 324 -115.65 14.53 -103.81
C TYR A 324 -116.14 15.93 -104.20
N GLN A 325 -115.28 16.96 -104.14
CA GLN A 325 -115.63 18.31 -104.63
C GLN A 325 -115.93 18.34 -106.14
N GLN A 326 -115.20 17.58 -106.97
CA GLN A 326 -115.49 17.48 -108.41
C GLN A 326 -116.78 16.70 -108.70
N MET A 327 -117.09 15.67 -107.92
CA MET A 327 -118.37 14.96 -108.00
C MET A 327 -119.52 15.84 -107.54
N GLU A 328 -119.30 16.68 -106.53
CA GLU A 328 -120.25 17.68 -106.05
C GLU A 328 -120.47 18.76 -107.13
N GLN A 329 -119.41 19.27 -107.77
CA GLN A 329 -119.48 20.20 -108.91
C GLN A 329 -120.20 19.60 -110.12
N LYS A 330 -119.94 18.33 -110.48
CA LYS A 330 -120.68 17.63 -111.55
C LYS A 330 -122.14 17.38 -111.18
N SER A 331 -122.45 17.11 -109.92
CA SER A 331 -123.84 16.98 -109.46
C SER A 331 -124.58 18.33 -109.48
N THR A 332 -123.88 19.45 -109.26
CA THR A 332 -124.47 20.79 -109.43
C THR A 332 -124.63 21.19 -110.90
N GLU A 333 -123.74 20.75 -111.80
CA GLU A 333 -123.86 21.00 -113.25
C GLU A 333 -124.97 20.15 -113.90
N LEU A 334 -125.22 18.93 -113.43
CA LEU A 334 -126.36 18.10 -113.87
C LEU A 334 -127.73 18.58 -113.35
N ASN A 335 -127.76 19.46 -112.34
CA ASN A 335 -128.99 20.07 -111.82
C ASN A 335 -129.29 21.46 -112.44
N CYS A 336 -128.49 21.92 -113.41
CA CYS A 336 -128.73 23.16 -114.17
C CYS A 336 -129.19 22.93 -115.63
N THR A 337 -129.38 21.67 -116.03
CA THR A 337 -130.00 21.30 -117.31
C THR A 337 -131.15 20.32 -117.08
N ASP A 338 -132.22 20.82 -116.47
CA ASP A 338 -133.62 20.43 -116.68
C ASP A 338 -134.54 21.54 -116.16
#